data_AF-A0A811Q8B2-F1
#
_entry.id   AF-A0A811Q8B2-F1
#
_cell.length_a   1.000
_cell.length_b   1.000
_cell.length_c   1.000
_cell.angle_alpha   90.00
_cell.angle_beta   90.00
_cell.angle_gamma   90.00
#
_symmetry.space_group_name_H-M   'P 1'
#
loop_
_entity.id
_entity.type
_entity.pdbx_description
1 polymer ?
#
loop_
_entity_poly.entity_id
_entity_poly.type
_entity_poly.pdbx_seq_one_letter_code
_entity_poly.pdbx_strand_id
1 'polypeptide(L)'
;MGRHTGAKLSESFTEVMVKWYIENRLFALTLDNTSSNEVAVNDIISYLKENANSSLVCDGMVFHVLCACHILNLVARDGLKVISGTNSKVKSLVLAVKGSPMQWEELMMRATEAELDTKRGISMDVSIRWNSTYLILRDILYYKDAFIRLKSSNRLRYKKRLIEYYMKKVYGDHYQVELDEFVTVVKKLYNFYVNSAPASSKENSKGAAPGPSNTADILMGNVDHDLEEFLYDASEPAMVESNELERYIAEPFLKIVGEFDILAWWKNKREQYLILSQIVWDVMAIQVSTVASESAFSAAGRVVDPYRSHLDPEMVQTLICTKDWVAAARKDSKMVGSIVSDLEVEALANVVAKLKIEEKDKEGDEEAKDMENDHDLMDDADEL
;
A
#
# COMPACT_ATOMS: atom_id res chain seq x y z
N MET A 1 7.47 -13.49 16.30
CA MET A 1 7.67 -12.03 16.29
C MET A 1 7.72 -11.55 17.72
N GLY A 2 8.90 -11.21 18.23
CA GLY A 2 9.06 -10.72 19.60
C GLY A 2 8.47 -9.31 19.75
N ARG A 3 8.07 -8.92 20.97
CA ARG A 3 7.82 -7.51 21.28
C ARG A 3 9.14 -6.76 21.15
N HIS A 4 9.31 -6.01 20.07
CA HIS A 4 10.43 -5.09 19.92
C HIS A 4 10.10 -3.82 20.72
N THR A 5 10.89 -3.54 21.75
CA THR A 5 10.83 -2.29 22.50
C THR A 5 11.53 -1.20 21.69
N GLY A 6 11.15 0.07 21.88
CA GLY A 6 11.84 1.19 21.24
C GLY A 6 13.35 1.20 21.48
N ALA A 7 13.78 0.90 22.71
CA ALA A 7 15.19 0.77 23.06
C ALA A 7 15.95 -0.26 22.21
N LYS A 8 15.37 -1.44 21.97
CA LYS A 8 16.00 -2.47 21.12
C LYS A 8 16.08 -2.06 19.66
N LEU A 9 15.07 -1.32 19.18
CA LEU A 9 15.08 -0.77 17.82
C LEU A 9 16.18 0.29 17.69
N SER A 10 16.33 1.17 18.68
CA SER A 10 17.40 2.16 18.74
C SER A 10 18.78 1.51 18.76
N GLU A 11 18.98 0.50 19.60
CA GLU A 11 20.24 -0.26 19.70
C GLU A 11 20.63 -0.86 18.35
N SER A 12 19.73 -1.67 17.74
CA SER A 12 20.00 -2.29 16.44
C SER A 12 20.22 -1.27 15.32
N PHE A 13 19.48 -0.15 15.33
CA PHE A 13 19.68 0.91 14.35
C PHE A 13 21.04 1.59 14.52
N THR A 14 21.42 1.90 15.76
CA THR A 14 22.69 2.56 16.09
C THR A 14 23.88 1.68 15.73
N GLU A 15 23.82 0.38 16.00
CA GLU A 15 24.84 -0.59 15.59
C GLU A 15 25.05 -0.58 14.07
N VAL A 16 23.97 -0.62 13.30
CA VAL A 16 24.04 -0.55 11.83
C VAL A 16 24.56 0.81 11.37
N MET A 17 24.06 1.90 11.94
CA MET A 17 24.48 3.26 11.60
C MET A 17 26.00 3.43 11.74
N VAL A 18 26.56 3.02 12.88
CA VAL A 18 28.00 3.08 13.16
C VAL A 18 28.78 2.12 12.27
N LYS A 19 28.28 0.89 12.07
CA LYS A 19 28.92 -0.10 11.18
C LYS A 19 29.12 0.45 9.75
N TRP A 20 28.19 1.28 9.29
CA TRP A 20 28.22 1.87 7.95
C TRP A 20 28.85 3.27 7.89
N TYR A 21 29.33 3.81 9.01
CA TYR A 21 29.93 5.16 9.10
C TYR A 21 29.02 6.27 8.55
N ILE A 22 27.71 6.16 8.81
CA ILE A 22 26.69 7.10 8.32
C ILE A 22 26.15 8.05 9.41
N GLU A 23 26.63 7.95 10.64
CA GLU A 23 26.24 8.79 11.78
C GLU A 23 26.34 10.30 11.51
N ASN A 24 27.22 10.70 10.57
CA ASN A 24 27.44 12.10 10.20
C ASN A 24 26.70 12.52 8.91
N ARG A 25 25.90 11.61 8.34
CA ARG A 25 25.20 11.80 7.06
C ARG A 25 23.69 11.61 7.17
N LEU A 26 23.16 11.52 8.39
CA LEU A 26 21.73 11.38 8.63
C LEU A 26 21.06 12.76 8.73
N PHE A 27 20.05 12.98 7.88
CA PHE A 27 19.22 14.18 7.90
C PHE A 27 17.88 13.94 8.61
N ALA A 28 17.15 12.90 8.20
CA ALA A 28 15.86 12.52 8.76
C ALA A 28 15.64 11.01 8.71
N LEU A 29 14.79 10.53 9.61
CA LEU A 29 14.37 9.14 9.75
C LEU A 29 12.85 9.05 9.73
N THR A 30 12.32 8.34 8.73
CA THR A 30 10.88 8.13 8.58
C THR A 30 10.43 6.81 9.20
N LEU A 31 9.52 6.87 10.17
CA LEU A 31 8.96 5.69 10.85
C LEU A 31 7.44 5.76 10.89
N ASP A 32 6.78 4.62 11.11
CA ASP A 32 5.34 4.61 11.34
C ASP A 32 4.97 5.17 12.72
N ASN A 33 3.71 5.62 12.86
CA ASN A 33 3.23 6.33 14.04
C ASN A 33 2.94 5.35 15.20
N THR A 34 4.00 4.86 15.84
CA THR A 34 3.92 3.97 17.00
C THR A 34 4.79 4.47 18.14
N SER A 35 4.35 4.26 19.39
CA SER A 35 5.08 4.72 20.57
C SER A 35 6.48 4.11 20.69
N SER A 36 6.68 2.89 20.20
CA SER A 36 8.02 2.26 20.20
C SER A 36 9.00 3.02 19.30
N ASN A 37 8.54 3.53 18.15
CA ASN A 37 9.39 4.29 17.24
C ASN A 37 9.74 5.67 17.79
N GLU A 38 8.80 6.30 18.50
CA GLU A 38 9.06 7.57 19.18
C GLU A 38 10.18 7.42 20.22
N VAL A 39 10.13 6.37 21.05
CA VAL A 39 11.22 6.04 21.98
C VAL A 39 12.53 5.80 21.22
N ALA A 40 12.50 4.99 20.16
CA ALA A 40 13.70 4.67 19.39
C ALA A 40 14.37 5.92 18.80
N VAL A 41 13.58 6.83 18.23
CA VAL A 41 14.10 8.07 17.62
C VAL A 41 14.69 9.00 18.66
N ASN A 42 14.04 9.15 19.82
CA ASN A 42 14.56 9.99 20.90
C ASN A 42 15.89 9.46 21.44
N ASP A 43 16.02 8.12 21.56
CA ASP A 43 17.27 7.48 21.96
C ASP A 43 18.38 7.73 20.90
N ILE A 44 18.06 7.60 19.60
CA ILE A 44 19.01 7.86 18.50
C ILE A 44 19.44 9.34 18.49
N ILE A 45 18.51 10.27 18.64
CA ILE A 45 18.81 11.72 18.72
C ILE A 45 19.75 12.00 19.90
N SER A 46 19.50 11.37 21.05
CA SER A 46 20.34 11.53 22.24
C SER A 46 21.76 11.03 21.99
N TYR A 47 21.90 9.84 21.38
CA TYR A 47 23.18 9.28 20.98
C TYR A 47 23.96 10.21 20.03
N LEU A 48 23.28 10.73 19.01
CA LEU A 48 23.91 11.64 18.04
C LEU A 48 24.36 12.95 18.73
N LYS A 49 23.53 13.54 19.60
CA LYS A 49 23.90 14.75 20.35
C LYS A 49 25.13 14.59 21.23
N GLU A 50 25.30 13.42 21.84
CA GLU A 50 26.46 13.13 22.69
C GLU A 50 27.73 12.86 21.89
N ASN A 51 27.59 12.42 20.63
CA ASN A 51 28.71 12.15 19.75
C ASN A 51 29.20 13.46 19.09
N ALA A 52 30.33 13.99 19.57
CA ALA A 52 30.93 15.24 19.09
C ALA A 52 31.28 15.26 17.58
N ASN A 53 31.34 14.09 16.93
CA ASN A 53 31.58 13.99 15.50
C ASN A 53 30.30 14.00 14.66
N SER A 54 29.11 13.90 15.28
CA SER A 54 27.84 13.83 14.55
C SER A 54 27.34 15.20 14.08
N SER A 55 26.78 15.23 12.86
CA SER A 55 26.19 16.42 12.27
C SER A 55 24.66 16.30 12.28
N LEU A 56 24.06 16.50 13.46
CA LEU A 56 22.61 16.51 13.61
C LEU A 56 22.05 17.91 13.31
N VAL A 57 21.31 18.03 12.21
CA VAL A 57 20.73 19.33 11.79
C VAL A 57 19.70 19.82 12.82
N CYS A 58 19.84 21.07 13.25
CA CYS A 58 18.94 21.74 14.19
C CYS A 58 18.61 20.92 15.44
N ASP A 59 19.62 20.26 16.04
CA ASP A 59 19.46 19.42 17.23
C ASP A 59 18.40 18.32 17.09
N GLY A 60 18.14 17.88 15.85
CA GLY A 60 17.21 16.81 15.53
C GLY A 60 15.75 17.26 15.39
N MET A 61 15.48 18.57 15.31
CA MET A 61 14.12 19.10 15.22
C MET A 61 13.30 18.52 14.06
N VAL A 62 13.95 18.22 12.93
CA VAL A 62 13.32 17.64 11.72
C VAL A 62 13.66 16.16 11.53
N PHE A 63 14.29 15.53 12.52
CA PHE A 63 14.84 14.20 12.38
C PHE A 63 13.76 13.11 12.36
N HIS A 64 12.66 13.29 13.10
CA HIS A 64 11.56 12.32 13.10
C HIS A 64 10.49 12.70 12.07
N VAL A 65 10.31 11.87 11.06
CA VAL A 65 9.23 12.02 10.06
C VAL A 65 8.23 10.89 10.23
N LEU A 66 6.96 11.23 10.39
CA LEU A 66 5.90 10.22 10.47
C LEU A 66 5.53 9.73 9.07
N CYS A 67 5.40 8.41 8.91
CA CYS A 67 4.99 7.79 7.67
C CYS A 67 3.58 8.25 7.26
N ALA A 68 3.49 9.02 6.18
CA ALA A 68 2.23 9.55 5.66
C ALA A 68 1.25 8.42 5.27
N CYS A 69 1.76 7.31 4.71
CA CYS A 69 0.94 6.14 4.40
C CYS A 69 0.31 5.53 5.65
N HIS A 70 1.04 5.50 6.77
CA HIS A 70 0.50 5.02 8.02
C HIS A 70 -0.58 5.96 8.58
N ILE A 71 -0.34 7.27 8.56
CA ILE A 71 -1.33 8.28 8.98
C ILE A 71 -2.61 8.19 8.14
N LEU A 72 -2.49 8.12 6.81
CA LEU A 72 -3.65 7.94 5.93
C LEU A 72 -4.43 6.66 6.24
N ASN A 73 -3.73 5.57 6.55
CA ASN A 73 -4.36 4.32 6.96
C ASN A 73 -5.07 4.46 8.33
N LEU A 74 -4.53 5.21 9.29
CA LEU A 74 -5.22 5.50 10.55
C LEU A 74 -6.50 6.30 10.30
N VAL A 75 -6.43 7.38 9.51
CA VAL A 75 -7.58 8.21 9.13
C VAL A 75 -8.65 7.37 8.42
N ALA A 76 -8.25 6.54 7.45
CA ALA A 76 -9.17 5.66 6.74
C ALA A 76 -9.83 4.64 7.68
N ARG A 77 -9.06 4.02 8.58
CA ARG A 77 -9.59 3.06 9.57
C ARG A 77 -10.57 3.71 10.53
N ASP A 78 -10.27 4.92 11.00
CA ASP A 78 -11.18 5.68 11.86
C ASP A 78 -12.46 6.06 11.14
N GLY A 79 -12.38 6.53 9.89
CA GLY A 79 -13.56 6.74 9.04
C GLY A 79 -14.39 5.46 8.86
N LEU A 80 -13.74 4.31 8.66
CA LEU A 80 -14.42 3.02 8.51
C LEU A 80 -15.11 2.54 9.79
N LYS A 81 -14.67 2.96 10.99
CA LYS A 81 -15.35 2.62 12.25
C LYS A 81 -16.78 3.14 12.29
N VAL A 82 -17.05 4.29 11.68
CA VAL A 82 -18.39 4.90 11.59
C VAL A 82 -19.40 3.97 10.92
N ILE A 83 -18.95 3.20 9.92
CA ILE A 83 -19.78 2.25 9.17
C ILE A 83 -19.49 0.79 9.53
N SER A 84 -18.87 0.54 10.69
CA SER A 84 -18.44 -0.79 11.14
C SER A 84 -19.56 -1.83 11.08
N GLY A 85 -20.79 -1.47 11.47
CA GLY A 85 -21.95 -2.36 11.41
C GLY A 85 -22.30 -2.80 9.98
N THR A 86 -22.23 -1.90 9.01
CA THR A 86 -22.43 -2.23 7.58
C THR A 86 -21.26 -3.06 7.05
N ASN A 87 -20.03 -2.69 7.41
CA ASN A 87 -18.83 -3.40 6.99
C ASN A 87 -18.84 -4.87 7.44
N SER A 88 -19.20 -5.13 8.71
CA SER A 88 -19.34 -6.50 9.23
C SER A 88 -20.36 -7.32 8.44
N LYS A 89 -21.53 -6.75 8.11
CA LYS A 89 -22.55 -7.42 7.30
C LYS A 89 -22.04 -7.74 5.89
N VAL A 90 -21.34 -6.80 5.27
CA VAL A 90 -20.75 -6.99 3.94
C VAL A 90 -19.69 -8.10 3.98
N LYS A 91 -18.79 -8.09 4.97
CA LYS A 91 -17.79 -9.16 5.16
C LYS A 91 -18.44 -10.52 5.35
N SER A 92 -19.48 -10.62 6.19
CA SER A 92 -20.24 -11.87 6.37
C SER A 92 -20.91 -12.34 5.09
N LEU A 93 -21.46 -11.41 4.29
CA LEU A 93 -22.08 -11.75 3.01
C LEU A 93 -21.06 -12.28 1.99
N VAL A 94 -19.90 -11.62 1.87
CA VAL A 94 -18.81 -12.07 1.01
C VAL A 94 -18.30 -13.44 1.45
N LEU A 95 -18.09 -13.63 2.76
CA LEU A 95 -17.68 -14.92 3.33
C LEU A 95 -18.69 -16.03 3.03
N ALA A 96 -20.00 -15.76 3.17
CA ALA A 96 -21.04 -16.75 2.88
C ALA A 96 -21.00 -17.18 1.41
N VAL A 97 -20.93 -16.20 0.49
CA VAL A 97 -20.98 -16.50 -0.95
C VAL A 97 -19.68 -17.15 -1.43
N LYS A 98 -18.50 -16.64 -1.04
CA LYS A 98 -17.21 -17.22 -1.46
C LYS A 98 -16.88 -18.52 -0.72
N GLY A 99 -17.44 -18.74 0.47
CA GLY A 99 -17.26 -19.97 1.24
C GLY A 99 -18.06 -21.17 0.70
N SER A 100 -18.97 -20.96 -0.26
CA SER A 100 -19.77 -22.03 -0.87
C SER A 100 -19.70 -21.96 -2.40
N PRO A 101 -19.14 -22.97 -3.08
CA PRO A 101 -19.12 -23.03 -4.54
C PRO A 101 -20.50 -22.85 -5.17
N MET A 102 -21.54 -23.47 -4.57
CA MET A 102 -22.91 -23.34 -5.03
C MET A 102 -23.44 -21.91 -4.91
N GLN A 103 -23.12 -21.18 -3.83
CA GLN A 103 -23.55 -19.78 -3.69
C GLN A 103 -22.77 -18.85 -4.62
N TRP A 104 -21.49 -19.13 -4.86
CA TRP A 104 -20.67 -18.40 -5.81
C TRP A 104 -21.19 -18.54 -7.25
N GLU A 105 -21.46 -19.77 -7.72
CA GLU A 105 -22.05 -20.02 -9.04
C GLU A 105 -23.40 -19.33 -9.19
N GLU A 106 -24.25 -19.40 -8.15
CA GLU A 106 -25.55 -18.73 -8.17
C GLU A 106 -25.41 -17.20 -8.25
N LEU A 107 -24.45 -16.61 -7.53
CA LEU A 107 -24.19 -15.17 -7.64
C LEU A 107 -23.72 -14.80 -9.04
N MET A 108 -22.80 -15.58 -9.62
CA MET A 108 -22.29 -15.33 -10.98
C MET A 108 -23.39 -15.45 -12.03
N MET A 109 -24.27 -16.44 -11.91
CA MET A 109 -25.45 -16.56 -12.78
C MET A 109 -26.33 -15.31 -12.70
N ARG A 110 -26.59 -14.79 -11.48
CA ARG A 110 -27.38 -13.57 -11.27
C ARG A 110 -26.70 -12.31 -11.76
N ALA A 111 -25.37 -12.28 -11.72
CA ALA A 111 -24.58 -11.21 -12.30
C ALA A 111 -24.68 -11.21 -13.83
N THR A 112 -24.63 -12.38 -14.47
CA THR A 112 -24.87 -12.52 -15.91
C THR A 112 -26.28 -12.06 -16.32
N GLU A 113 -27.31 -12.45 -15.55
CA GLU A 113 -28.69 -11.97 -15.77
C GLU A 113 -28.86 -10.46 -15.61
N ALA A 114 -27.95 -9.80 -14.87
CA ALA A 114 -27.90 -8.36 -14.68
C ALA A 114 -26.91 -7.66 -15.62
N GLU A 115 -26.39 -8.37 -16.63
CA GLU A 115 -25.43 -7.86 -17.62
C GLU A 115 -24.11 -7.34 -17.00
N LEU A 116 -23.70 -7.92 -15.86
CA LEU A 116 -22.47 -7.58 -15.16
C LEU A 116 -21.31 -8.49 -15.60
N ASP A 117 -20.09 -7.95 -15.64
CA ASP A 117 -18.88 -8.72 -15.90
C ASP A 117 -18.54 -9.62 -14.72
N THR A 118 -18.64 -10.94 -14.92
CA THR A 118 -18.36 -11.96 -13.91
C THR A 118 -16.87 -12.25 -13.74
N LYS A 119 -16.02 -11.85 -14.69
CA LYS A 119 -14.56 -12.11 -14.63
C LYS A 119 -13.86 -11.26 -13.58
N ARG A 120 -14.44 -10.11 -13.24
CA ARG A 120 -13.91 -9.18 -12.22
C ARG A 120 -13.78 -9.84 -10.85
N GLY A 121 -14.72 -10.71 -10.49
CA GLY A 121 -14.75 -11.40 -9.19
C GLY A 121 -14.92 -10.44 -8.00
N ILE A 122 -14.92 -11.01 -6.79
CA ILE A 122 -15.09 -10.26 -5.54
C ILE A 122 -13.85 -10.45 -4.67
N SER A 123 -13.27 -9.35 -4.19
CA SER A 123 -12.11 -9.37 -3.31
C SER A 123 -12.46 -9.93 -1.91
N MET A 124 -11.49 -10.56 -1.24
CA MET A 124 -11.62 -10.98 0.17
C MET A 124 -11.05 -9.92 1.10
N ASP A 125 -11.59 -9.85 2.33
CA ASP A 125 -11.05 -8.98 3.36
C ASP A 125 -9.73 -9.54 3.85
N VAL A 126 -8.71 -8.69 3.93
CA VAL A 126 -7.40 -9.04 4.43
C VAL A 126 -7.01 -8.00 5.45
N SER A 127 -7.06 -8.37 6.73
CA SER A 127 -6.86 -7.46 7.87
C SER A 127 -5.49 -6.74 7.84
N ILE A 128 -4.48 -7.39 7.27
CA ILE A 128 -3.13 -6.83 7.11
C ILE A 128 -2.96 -5.93 5.87
N ARG A 129 -3.96 -5.84 4.98
CA ARG A 129 -3.90 -5.04 3.75
C ARG A 129 -4.92 -3.91 3.80
N TRP A 130 -4.43 -2.68 3.90
CA TRP A 130 -5.23 -1.48 4.17
C TRP A 130 -6.33 -1.18 3.13
N ASN A 131 -6.15 -1.56 1.87
CA ASN A 131 -7.15 -1.32 0.82
C ASN A 131 -8.21 -2.44 0.67
N SER A 132 -8.12 -3.54 1.43
CA SER A 132 -8.99 -4.71 1.23
C SER A 132 -10.47 -4.42 1.48
N THR A 133 -10.80 -3.64 2.52
CA THR A 133 -12.17 -3.19 2.79
C THR A 133 -12.72 -2.30 1.67
N TYR A 134 -11.91 -1.39 1.11
CA TYR A 134 -12.31 -0.59 -0.05
C TYR A 134 -12.60 -1.48 -1.27
N LEU A 135 -11.74 -2.45 -1.55
CA LEU A 135 -11.93 -3.37 -2.68
C LEU A 135 -13.21 -4.18 -2.54
N ILE A 136 -13.52 -4.69 -1.35
CA ILE A 136 -14.78 -5.38 -1.08
C ILE A 136 -15.98 -4.45 -1.31
N LEU A 137 -15.97 -3.24 -0.75
CA LEU A 137 -17.09 -2.31 -0.88
C LEU A 137 -17.33 -1.94 -2.34
N ARG A 138 -16.26 -1.67 -3.10
CA ARG A 138 -16.30 -1.43 -4.54
C ARG A 138 -16.90 -2.61 -5.30
N ASP A 139 -16.46 -3.83 -5.00
CA ASP A 139 -16.93 -5.04 -5.71
C ASP A 139 -18.38 -5.37 -5.34
N ILE A 140 -18.78 -5.16 -4.08
CA ILE A 140 -20.16 -5.36 -3.60
C ILE A 140 -21.12 -4.34 -4.20
N LEU A 141 -20.69 -3.08 -4.34
CA LEU A 141 -21.46 -2.05 -5.03
C LEU A 141 -21.63 -2.40 -6.51
N TYR A 142 -20.59 -2.93 -7.16
CA TYR A 142 -20.67 -3.39 -8.54
C TYR A 142 -21.69 -4.52 -8.71
N TYR A 143 -21.67 -5.54 -7.85
CA TYR A 143 -22.60 -6.68 -7.90
C TYR A 143 -23.92 -6.47 -7.14
N LYS A 144 -24.27 -5.24 -6.76
CA LYS A 144 -25.42 -4.93 -5.91
C LYS A 144 -26.72 -5.58 -6.41
N ASP A 145 -27.00 -5.48 -7.71
CA ASP A 145 -28.23 -6.02 -8.30
C ASP A 145 -28.25 -7.55 -8.30
N ALA A 146 -27.10 -8.18 -8.53
CA ALA A 146 -26.94 -9.64 -8.43
C ALA A 146 -27.19 -10.13 -7.00
N PHE A 147 -26.67 -9.43 -5.99
CA PHE A 147 -26.91 -9.73 -4.57
C PHE A 147 -28.37 -9.55 -4.16
N ILE A 148 -29.05 -8.51 -4.65
CA ILE A 148 -30.49 -8.30 -4.42
C ILE A 148 -31.29 -9.46 -5.00
N ARG A 149 -31.00 -9.88 -6.24
CA ARG A 149 -31.66 -11.02 -6.90
C ARG A 149 -31.36 -12.35 -6.19
N LEU A 150 -30.13 -12.56 -5.73
CA LEU A 150 -29.72 -13.73 -4.97
C LEU A 150 -30.55 -13.89 -3.68
N LYS A 151 -30.76 -12.80 -2.93
CA LYS A 151 -31.58 -12.81 -1.71
C LYS A 151 -33.03 -13.19 -1.99
N SER A 152 -33.61 -12.65 -3.07
CA SER A 152 -34.98 -12.96 -3.49
C SER A 152 -35.14 -14.42 -3.93
N SER A 153 -34.16 -14.96 -4.66
CA SER A 153 -34.19 -16.33 -5.16
C SER A 153 -33.89 -17.39 -4.08
N ASN A 154 -32.97 -17.13 -3.15
CA ASN A 154 -32.62 -18.09 -2.07
C ASN A 154 -33.83 -18.42 -1.18
N ARG A 155 -34.74 -17.47 -0.95
CA ARG A 155 -35.96 -17.69 -0.16
C ARG A 155 -36.94 -18.67 -0.82
N LEU A 156 -37.00 -18.71 -2.15
CA LEU A 156 -37.78 -19.70 -2.91
C LEU A 156 -37.03 -21.03 -3.09
N ARG A 157 -35.73 -20.98 -3.41
CA ARG A 157 -34.93 -22.20 -3.63
C ARG A 157 -34.76 -23.05 -2.38
N TYR A 158 -34.60 -22.47 -1.19
CA TYR A 158 -34.51 -23.27 0.05
C TYR A 158 -35.79 -24.06 0.31
N LYS A 159 -36.97 -23.45 0.09
CA LYS A 159 -38.26 -24.16 0.20
C LYS A 159 -38.37 -25.27 -0.84
N LYS A 160 -37.99 -25.00 -2.09
CA LYS A 160 -38.00 -26.00 -3.17
C LYS A 160 -37.02 -27.15 -2.91
N ARG A 161 -35.77 -26.86 -2.53
CA ARG A 161 -34.74 -27.87 -2.24
C ARG A 161 -35.07 -28.72 -1.01
N LEU A 162 -35.73 -28.14 -0.01
CA LEU A 162 -36.23 -28.88 1.15
C LEU A 162 -37.30 -29.90 0.71
N ILE A 163 -38.25 -29.47 -0.12
CA ILE A 163 -39.27 -30.36 -0.68
C ILE A 163 -38.61 -31.41 -1.57
N GLU A 164 -37.71 -31.04 -2.48
CA GLU A 164 -36.92 -31.97 -3.31
C GLU A 164 -36.17 -33.00 -2.46
N TYR A 165 -35.54 -32.59 -1.36
CA TYR A 165 -34.84 -33.48 -0.44
C TYR A 165 -35.77 -34.50 0.23
N TYR A 166 -36.91 -34.05 0.76
CA TYR A 166 -37.88 -34.96 1.38
C TYR A 166 -38.56 -35.86 0.34
N MET A 167 -38.89 -35.34 -0.84
CA MET A 167 -39.43 -36.14 -1.95
C MET A 167 -38.42 -37.19 -2.40
N LYS A 168 -37.14 -36.85 -2.52
CA LYS A 168 -36.08 -37.83 -2.84
C LYS A 168 -35.89 -38.87 -1.74
N LYS A 169 -36.01 -38.49 -0.47
CA LYS A 169 -35.91 -39.41 0.66
C LYS A 169 -37.09 -40.39 0.75
N VAL A 170 -38.29 -39.95 0.39
CA VAL A 170 -39.52 -40.77 0.48
C VAL A 170 -39.74 -41.61 -0.77
N TYR A 171 -39.48 -41.08 -1.96
CA TYR A 171 -39.81 -41.70 -3.25
C TYR A 171 -38.61 -42.23 -4.03
N GLY A 172 -37.39 -42.11 -3.49
CA GLY A 172 -36.18 -42.64 -4.11
C GLY A 172 -35.86 -42.01 -5.48
N ASP A 173 -35.39 -42.80 -6.43
CA ASP A 173 -34.94 -42.31 -7.75
C ASP A 173 -36.08 -41.83 -8.66
N HIS A 174 -37.35 -42.11 -8.33
CA HIS A 174 -38.53 -41.64 -9.07
C HIS A 174 -39.07 -40.27 -8.59
N TYR A 175 -38.38 -39.60 -7.67
CA TYR A 175 -38.87 -38.38 -7.02
C TYR A 175 -39.19 -37.20 -7.96
N GLN A 176 -38.57 -37.13 -9.15
CA GLN A 176 -38.79 -36.01 -10.08
C GLN A 176 -40.21 -36.00 -10.65
N VAL A 177 -40.78 -37.17 -10.97
CA VAL A 177 -42.15 -37.28 -11.50
C VAL A 177 -43.16 -36.83 -10.44
N GLU A 178 -42.99 -37.33 -9.21
CA GLU A 178 -43.85 -36.99 -8.06
C GLU A 178 -43.71 -35.53 -7.63
N LEU A 179 -42.50 -34.97 -7.72
CA LEU A 179 -42.25 -33.56 -7.45
C LEU A 179 -42.94 -32.66 -8.48
N ASP A 180 -42.86 -33.01 -9.77
CA ASP A 180 -43.51 -32.24 -10.84
C ASP A 180 -45.03 -32.32 -10.75
N GLU A 181 -45.58 -33.49 -10.36
CA GLU A 181 -47.01 -33.62 -10.06
C GLU A 181 -47.41 -32.77 -8.86
N PHE A 182 -46.67 -32.84 -7.74
CA PHE A 182 -46.90 -32.02 -6.56
C PHE A 182 -46.87 -30.52 -6.86
N VAL A 183 -45.86 -30.05 -7.61
CA VAL A 183 -45.75 -28.65 -8.05
C VAL A 183 -46.92 -28.27 -8.96
N THR A 184 -47.39 -29.18 -9.81
CA THR A 184 -48.55 -28.97 -10.67
C THR A 184 -49.84 -28.82 -9.86
N VAL A 185 -50.04 -29.65 -8.83
CA VAL A 185 -51.18 -29.54 -7.91
C VAL A 185 -51.15 -28.21 -7.16
N VAL A 186 -49.99 -27.80 -6.62
CA VAL A 186 -49.85 -26.52 -5.91
C VAL A 186 -50.12 -25.33 -6.85
N LYS A 187 -49.66 -25.38 -8.10
CA LYS A 187 -49.99 -24.36 -9.13
C LYS A 187 -51.49 -24.32 -9.44
N LYS A 188 -52.15 -25.48 -9.56
CA LYS A 188 -53.61 -25.56 -9.76
C LYS A 188 -54.36 -24.99 -8.56
N LEU A 189 -53.92 -25.30 -7.34
CA LEU A 189 -54.51 -24.78 -6.10
C LEU A 189 -54.33 -23.26 -6.02
N TYR A 190 -53.15 -22.74 -6.33
CA TYR A 190 -52.88 -21.30 -6.37
C TYR A 190 -53.77 -20.59 -7.39
N ASN A 191 -53.89 -21.12 -8.61
CA ASN A 191 -54.77 -20.55 -9.64
C ASN A 191 -56.25 -20.61 -9.23
N PHE A 192 -56.68 -21.68 -8.55
CA PHE A 192 -58.03 -21.77 -7.98
C PHE A 192 -58.29 -20.65 -6.96
N TYR A 193 -57.33 -20.37 -6.06
CA TYR A 193 -57.43 -19.29 -5.08
C TYR A 193 -57.34 -17.88 -5.71
N VAL A 194 -56.50 -17.68 -6.72
CA VAL A 194 -56.43 -16.41 -7.46
C VAL A 194 -57.75 -16.12 -8.19
N ASN A 195 -58.39 -17.15 -8.74
CA ASN A 195 -59.66 -17.03 -9.46
C ASN A 195 -60.90 -16.97 -8.55
N SER A 196 -60.76 -17.28 -7.25
CA SER A 196 -61.83 -17.21 -6.25
C SER A 196 -61.68 -16.04 -5.28
N ALA A 197 -60.60 -15.26 -5.39
CA ALA A 197 -60.46 -14.00 -4.67
C ALA A 197 -61.34 -12.91 -5.30
N PRO A 198 -62.15 -12.16 -4.51
CA PRO A 198 -62.93 -11.05 -5.02
C PRO A 198 -62.01 -9.94 -5.56
N ALA A 199 -62.34 -9.40 -6.72
CA ALA A 199 -61.64 -8.26 -7.31
C ALA A 199 -61.74 -7.03 -6.39
N SER A 200 -60.65 -6.72 -5.69
CA SER A 200 -60.35 -5.41 -5.07
C SER A 200 -58.88 -5.43 -4.65
N SER A 201 -57.99 -4.54 -5.06
CA SER A 201 -58.17 -3.19 -5.58
C SER A 201 -56.98 -2.82 -6.49
N LYS A 202 -57.31 -2.30 -7.67
CA LYS A 202 -56.44 -1.36 -8.39
C LYS A 202 -56.28 -0.11 -7.52
N GLU A 203 -55.05 0.38 -7.50
CA GLU A 203 -54.58 1.77 -7.41
C GLU A 203 -55.55 2.85 -6.91
N ASN A 204 -55.03 3.70 -6.02
CA ASN A 204 -55.16 5.13 -6.26
C ASN A 204 -53.93 5.90 -5.75
N SER A 205 -53.05 6.19 -6.70
CA SER A 205 -52.24 7.40 -6.74
C SER A 205 -53.15 8.59 -7.08
N LYS A 206 -53.07 9.68 -6.31
CA LYS A 206 -53.21 11.09 -6.74
C LYS A 206 -52.42 11.90 -5.71
N GLY A 207 -51.44 12.75 -6.01
CA GLY A 207 -51.20 13.54 -7.21
C GLY A 207 -51.66 14.98 -6.95
N ALA A 208 -50.72 15.90 -6.71
CA ALA A 208 -50.82 17.32 -7.07
C ALA A 208 -49.48 18.04 -6.82
N ALA A 209 -48.91 18.58 -7.91
CA ALA A 209 -47.81 19.55 -7.94
C ALA A 209 -48.41 20.97 -8.16
N PRO A 210 -47.68 21.99 -8.65
CA PRO A 210 -46.97 23.01 -7.86
C PRO A 210 -47.34 24.47 -8.24
N GLY A 211 -46.74 25.44 -7.54
CA GLY A 211 -46.48 26.82 -8.02
C GLY A 211 -46.99 27.94 -7.10
N PRO A 212 -46.63 29.23 -7.32
CA PRO A 212 -45.50 29.79 -8.10
C PRO A 212 -44.76 30.99 -7.41
N SER A 213 -43.78 31.56 -8.13
CA SER A 213 -43.22 32.95 -8.08
C SER A 213 -42.24 33.34 -6.96
N ASN A 214 -40.97 33.69 -7.29
CA ASN A 214 -40.42 35.02 -7.65
C ASN A 214 -40.28 35.92 -6.40
N THR A 215 -39.21 36.68 -6.13
CA THR A 215 -38.12 37.29 -6.90
C THR A 215 -37.15 37.90 -5.86
N ALA A 216 -35.84 37.83 -6.14
CA ALA A 216 -34.86 38.91 -6.09
C ALA A 216 -34.91 40.03 -5.01
N ASP A 217 -33.70 40.43 -4.61
CA ASP A 217 -33.30 41.71 -4.00
C ASP A 217 -33.36 41.83 -2.47
N ILE A 218 -32.27 41.47 -1.79
CA ILE A 218 -31.67 42.37 -0.79
C ILE A 218 -30.16 42.43 -1.03
N LEU A 219 -29.72 43.67 -1.25
CA LEU A 219 -28.39 44.09 -1.62
C LEU A 219 -27.31 43.82 -0.57
N MET A 220 -26.10 43.69 -1.10
CA MET A 220 -24.81 43.96 -0.47
C MET A 220 -24.84 45.20 0.44
N GLY A 221 -24.16 45.09 1.57
CA GLY A 221 -23.79 46.23 2.40
C GLY A 221 -23.09 45.80 3.68
N ASN A 222 -21.76 45.80 3.65
CA ASN A 222 -20.86 46.34 4.69
C ASN A 222 -19.47 45.73 4.53
N VAL A 223 -18.62 46.43 3.77
CA VAL A 223 -17.16 46.22 3.78
C VAL A 223 -16.61 47.11 4.90
N ASP A 224 -15.85 46.49 5.79
CA ASP A 224 -15.23 47.08 6.97
C ASP A 224 -14.10 48.03 6.54
N HIS A 225 -14.30 49.34 6.74
CA HIS A 225 -13.35 50.38 6.33
C HIS A 225 -12.12 50.47 7.23
N ASP A 226 -12.15 49.85 8.43
CA ASP A 226 -11.04 49.92 9.39
C ASP A 226 -9.88 48.98 9.02
N LEU A 227 -10.15 47.96 8.21
CA LEU A 227 -9.14 46.97 7.75
C LEU A 227 -8.24 47.53 6.63
N GLU A 228 -8.77 48.44 5.81
CA GLU A 228 -8.06 49.01 4.67
C GLU A 228 -7.04 50.08 5.13
N GLU A 229 -7.36 50.85 6.17
CA GLU A 229 -6.44 51.85 6.74
C GLU A 229 -5.24 51.21 7.45
N PHE A 230 -5.40 50.02 8.06
CA PHE A 230 -4.30 49.27 8.66
C PHE A 230 -3.31 48.67 7.64
N LEU A 231 -3.79 48.32 6.44
CA LEU A 231 -2.96 47.69 5.40
C LEU A 231 -2.04 48.68 4.66
N TYR A 232 -2.29 49.99 4.76
CA TYR A 232 -1.62 51.01 3.96
C TYR A 232 -0.87 52.10 4.75
N ASP A 233 -0.76 52.00 6.08
CA ASP A 233 0.11 52.91 6.85
C ASP A 233 1.58 52.47 6.73
N ALA A 234 2.20 52.91 5.62
CA ALA A 234 3.60 52.68 5.31
C ALA A 234 4.48 53.75 5.98
N SER A 235 4.99 53.47 7.17
CA SER A 235 6.32 53.96 7.54
C SER A 235 7.35 53.07 6.82
N GLU A 236 8.10 53.62 5.86
CA GLU A 236 9.18 52.88 5.19
C GLU A 236 10.14 52.26 6.22
N PRO A 237 10.31 50.92 6.25
CA PRO A 237 11.39 50.33 7.01
C PRO A 237 12.69 50.57 6.25
N ALA A 238 13.70 51.04 6.98
CA ALA A 238 15.09 51.07 6.54
C ALA A 238 15.47 49.76 5.82
N MET A 239 16.29 49.83 4.77
CA MET A 239 16.82 48.66 4.05
C MET A 239 17.44 47.66 5.03
N VAL A 240 16.65 46.66 5.43
CA VAL A 240 17.13 45.42 6.03
C VAL A 240 17.73 44.65 4.86
N GLU A 241 18.97 44.19 4.97
CA GLU A 241 19.51 43.18 4.06
C GLU A 241 18.61 41.94 4.17
N SER A 242 17.58 41.84 3.31
CA SER A 242 16.69 40.68 3.32
C SER A 242 17.47 39.44 2.91
N ASN A 243 17.54 38.49 3.83
CA ASN A 243 18.15 37.18 3.60
C ASN A 243 17.42 36.43 2.47
N GLU A 244 18.05 35.37 1.94
CA GLU A 244 17.49 34.57 0.83
C GLU A 244 16.04 34.12 1.08
N LEU A 245 15.73 33.77 2.33
CA LEU A 245 14.41 33.30 2.74
C LEU A 245 13.36 34.41 2.67
N GLU A 246 13.63 35.59 3.24
CA GLU A 246 12.73 36.74 3.19
C GLU A 246 12.47 37.18 1.75
N ARG A 247 13.51 37.15 0.91
CA ARG A 247 13.38 37.46 -0.52
C ARG A 247 12.47 36.45 -1.23
N TYR A 248 12.63 35.16 -0.96
CA TYR A 248 11.76 34.11 -1.52
C TYR A 248 10.31 34.24 -1.04
N ILE A 249 10.09 34.55 0.24
CA ILE A 249 8.75 34.75 0.80
C ILE A 249 8.07 35.99 0.19
N ALA A 250 8.83 37.04 -0.11
CA ALA A 250 8.36 38.25 -0.75
C ALA A 250 8.18 38.13 -2.28
N GLU A 251 8.63 37.02 -2.92
CA GLU A 251 8.44 36.83 -4.36
C GLU A 251 6.94 36.70 -4.69
N PRO A 252 6.50 37.31 -5.81
CA PRO A 252 5.12 37.15 -6.27
C PRO A 252 4.82 35.70 -6.62
N PHE A 253 3.58 35.26 -6.39
CA PHE A 253 3.15 33.89 -6.68
C PHE A 253 3.45 33.48 -8.12
N LEU A 254 4.06 32.31 -8.27
CA LEU A 254 4.30 31.68 -9.56
C LEU A 254 2.98 31.38 -10.26
N LYS A 255 2.80 31.95 -11.46
CA LYS A 255 1.68 31.58 -12.34
C LYS A 255 2.05 30.30 -13.08
N ILE A 256 1.59 29.16 -12.56
CA ILE A 256 1.82 27.85 -13.18
C ILE A 256 0.89 27.71 -14.39
N VAL A 257 1.47 27.60 -15.59
CA VAL A 257 0.74 27.31 -16.83
C VAL A 257 1.30 26.01 -17.41
N GLY A 258 0.50 24.95 -17.37
CA GLY A 258 0.89 23.62 -17.87
C GLY A 258 1.59 22.75 -16.83
N GLU A 259 2.46 21.84 -17.29
CA GLU A 259 3.25 20.96 -16.43
C GLU A 259 4.38 21.72 -15.73
N PHE A 260 4.53 21.53 -14.42
CA PHE A 260 5.53 22.18 -13.61
C PHE A 260 6.45 21.16 -12.95
N ASP A 261 7.74 21.21 -13.29
CA ASP A 261 8.79 20.43 -12.64
C ASP A 261 9.45 21.27 -11.55
N ILE A 262 9.09 20.97 -10.30
CA ILE A 262 9.63 21.64 -9.12
C ILE A 262 11.13 21.41 -8.93
N LEU A 263 11.66 20.25 -9.32
CA LEU A 263 13.09 19.93 -9.17
C LEU A 263 13.92 20.70 -10.19
N ALA A 264 13.45 20.76 -11.43
CA ALA A 264 14.06 21.60 -12.46
C ALA A 264 13.98 23.08 -12.09
N TRP A 265 12.88 23.53 -11.48
CA TRP A 265 12.71 24.89 -11.01
C TRP A 265 13.76 25.27 -9.95
N TRP A 266 13.91 24.45 -8.89
CA TRP A 266 14.92 24.68 -7.85
C TRP A 266 16.35 24.55 -8.37
N LYS A 267 16.60 23.69 -9.36
CA LYS A 267 17.89 23.60 -10.05
C LYS A 267 18.26 24.90 -10.76
N ASN A 268 17.31 25.55 -11.43
CA ASN A 268 17.52 26.82 -12.14
C ASN A 268 17.60 28.02 -11.18
N LYS A 269 16.95 27.93 -10.02
CA LYS A 269 16.96 28.98 -8.99
C LYS A 269 18.15 28.91 -8.02
N ARG A 270 19.03 27.91 -8.16
CA ARG A 270 20.21 27.70 -7.31
C ARG A 270 21.10 28.92 -7.20
N GLU A 271 21.34 29.63 -8.30
CA GLU A 271 22.19 30.84 -8.30
C GLU A 271 21.57 32.02 -7.53
N GLN A 272 20.24 32.06 -7.41
CA GLN A 272 19.51 33.12 -6.71
C GLN A 272 19.27 32.80 -5.23
N TYR A 273 19.24 31.51 -4.91
CA TYR A 273 18.86 30.95 -3.61
C TYR A 273 19.83 29.82 -3.23
N LEU A 274 21.08 30.15 -2.90
CA LEU A 274 22.14 29.16 -2.72
C LEU A 274 21.90 28.29 -1.48
N ILE A 275 21.58 28.92 -0.35
CA ILE A 275 21.32 28.22 0.92
C ILE A 275 19.94 27.59 0.89
N LEU A 276 18.93 28.33 0.41
CA LEU A 276 17.57 27.82 0.40
C LEU A 276 17.40 26.64 -0.57
N SER A 277 18.08 26.64 -1.72
CA SER A 277 18.05 25.47 -2.62
C SER A 277 18.66 24.23 -1.96
N GLN A 278 19.75 24.35 -1.19
CA GLN A 278 20.33 23.23 -0.44
C GLN A 278 19.32 22.64 0.56
N ILE A 279 18.70 23.50 1.37
CA ILE A 279 17.64 23.08 2.33
C ILE A 279 16.53 22.34 1.59
N VAL A 280 16.08 22.88 0.45
CA VAL A 280 15.02 22.26 -0.34
C VAL A 280 15.44 20.89 -0.87
N TRP A 281 16.67 20.73 -1.38
CA TRP A 281 17.15 19.44 -1.85
C TRP A 281 17.19 18.40 -0.73
N ASP A 282 17.67 18.77 0.46
CA ASP A 282 17.72 17.87 1.61
C ASP A 282 16.30 17.50 2.09
N VAL A 283 15.40 18.48 2.18
CA VAL A 283 14.01 18.26 2.61
C VAL A 283 13.23 17.45 1.58
N MET A 284 13.38 17.70 0.28
CA MET A 284 12.69 16.96 -0.78
C MET A 284 13.21 15.53 -0.95
N ALA A 285 14.43 15.24 -0.50
CA ALA A 285 14.98 13.88 -0.48
C ALA A 285 14.37 13.00 0.63
N ILE A 286 13.73 13.60 1.64
CA ILE A 286 13.06 12.86 2.72
C ILE A 286 11.95 11.98 2.13
N GLN A 287 12.03 10.68 2.39
CA GLN A 287 10.96 9.76 2.05
C GLN A 287 9.80 9.94 3.02
N VAL A 288 8.64 10.39 2.55
CA VAL A 288 7.45 10.57 3.39
C VAL A 288 6.78 9.25 3.82
N SER A 289 7.30 8.11 3.38
CA SER A 289 6.69 6.79 3.60
C SER A 289 7.74 5.70 3.80
N THR A 290 7.41 4.74 4.66
CA THR A 290 8.17 3.50 4.89
C THR A 290 7.98 2.45 3.79
N VAL A 291 7.24 2.74 2.71
CA VAL A 291 7.02 1.79 1.62
C VAL A 291 8.33 1.32 0.97
N ALA A 292 9.36 2.17 0.93
CA ALA A 292 10.67 1.77 0.40
C ALA A 292 11.33 0.69 1.28
N SER A 293 11.29 0.84 2.60
CA SER A 293 11.82 -0.19 3.52
C SER A 293 10.96 -1.46 3.48
N GLU A 294 9.64 -1.35 3.36
CA GLU A 294 8.75 -2.51 3.14
C GLU A 294 9.07 -3.26 1.84
N SER A 295 9.40 -2.54 0.76
CA SER A 295 9.84 -3.15 -0.50
C SER A 295 11.19 -3.87 -0.34
N ALA A 296 12.13 -3.29 0.41
CA ALA A 296 13.39 -3.94 0.75
C ALA A 296 13.16 -5.22 1.56
N PHE A 297 12.28 -5.20 2.57
CA PHE A 297 11.91 -6.38 3.34
C PHE A 297 11.19 -7.44 2.49
N SER A 298 10.32 -7.04 1.56
CA SER A 298 9.66 -7.96 0.64
C SER A 298 10.65 -8.63 -0.30
N ALA A 299 11.67 -7.90 -0.76
CA ALA A 299 12.77 -8.47 -1.55
C ALA A 299 13.62 -9.42 -0.69
N ALA A 300 13.93 -9.03 0.55
CA ALA A 300 14.67 -9.86 1.50
C ALA A 300 13.93 -11.16 1.84
N GLY A 301 12.59 -11.14 1.91
CA GLY A 301 11.77 -12.34 2.09
C GLY A 301 11.84 -13.36 0.93
N ARG A 302 12.44 -12.98 -0.22
CA ARG A 302 12.77 -13.93 -1.31
C ARG A 302 14.19 -14.49 -1.20
N VAL A 303 15.04 -13.82 -0.42
CA VAL A 303 16.43 -14.23 -0.16
C VAL A 303 16.47 -15.17 1.05
N VAL A 304 15.71 -14.80 2.08
CA VAL A 304 15.50 -15.55 3.31
C VAL A 304 14.04 -15.98 3.35
N ASP A 305 13.80 -17.26 3.16
CA ASP A 305 12.48 -17.88 3.31
C ASP A 305 12.56 -18.99 4.39
N PRO A 306 11.43 -19.48 4.92
CA PRO A 306 11.43 -20.50 5.98
C PRO A 306 12.17 -21.81 5.65
N TYR A 307 12.44 -22.07 4.37
CA TYR A 307 13.17 -23.24 3.87
C TYR A 307 14.63 -22.89 3.49
N ARG A 308 14.97 -21.60 3.41
CA ARG A 308 16.30 -21.06 3.06
C ARG A 308 16.80 -20.06 4.11
N SER A 309 16.93 -20.51 5.35
CA SER A 309 17.29 -19.69 6.52
C SER A 309 18.76 -19.80 6.97
N HIS A 310 19.64 -20.42 6.18
CA HIS A 310 21.05 -20.65 6.55
C HIS A 310 22.00 -19.49 6.18
N LEU A 311 21.47 -18.36 5.71
CA LEU A 311 22.27 -17.19 5.38
C LEU A 311 22.51 -16.36 6.64
N ASP A 312 23.77 -15.99 6.86
CA ASP A 312 24.15 -15.06 7.91
C ASP A 312 23.50 -13.68 7.68
N PRO A 313 23.04 -12.97 8.74
CA PRO A 313 22.45 -11.63 8.61
C PRO A 313 23.32 -10.63 7.82
N GLU A 314 24.65 -10.71 7.93
CA GLU A 314 25.57 -9.87 7.17
C GLU A 314 25.54 -10.17 5.67
N MET A 315 25.43 -11.44 5.30
CA MET A 315 25.28 -11.86 3.90
C MET A 315 23.96 -11.36 3.32
N VAL A 316 22.87 -11.44 4.09
CA VAL A 316 21.56 -10.92 3.67
C VAL A 316 21.61 -9.41 3.43
N GLN A 317 22.21 -8.66 4.37
CA GLN A 317 22.41 -7.22 4.23
C GLN A 317 23.21 -6.88 2.97
N THR A 318 24.33 -7.57 2.76
CA THR A 318 25.22 -7.36 1.61
C THR A 318 24.49 -7.62 0.28
N LEU A 319 23.73 -8.71 0.20
CA LEU A 319 22.96 -9.06 -1.01
C LEU A 319 21.91 -8.01 -1.35
N ILE A 320 21.17 -7.51 -0.35
CA ILE A 320 20.13 -6.49 -0.56
C ILE A 320 20.75 -5.16 -0.98
N CYS A 321 21.78 -4.69 -0.27
CA CYS A 321 22.50 -3.46 -0.61
C CYS A 321 23.10 -3.52 -2.01
N THR A 322 23.80 -4.61 -2.36
CA THR A 322 24.44 -4.78 -3.67
C THR A 322 23.41 -4.77 -4.79
N LYS A 323 22.26 -5.43 -4.60
CA LYS A 323 21.16 -5.44 -5.57
C LYS A 323 20.63 -4.02 -5.83
N ASP A 324 20.44 -3.22 -4.77
CA ASP A 324 19.95 -1.84 -4.91
C ASP A 324 21.01 -0.91 -5.52
N TRP A 325 22.29 -1.06 -5.16
CA TRP A 325 23.40 -0.30 -5.77
C TRP A 325 23.60 -0.60 -7.25
N VAL A 326 23.54 -1.87 -7.65
CA VAL A 326 23.62 -2.25 -9.08
C VAL A 326 22.43 -1.67 -9.85
N ALA A 327 21.24 -1.66 -9.25
CA ALA A 327 20.07 -1.04 -9.87
C ALA A 327 20.22 0.49 -10.00
N ALA A 328 20.77 1.16 -8.98
CA ALA A 328 21.08 2.59 -9.03
C ALA A 328 22.10 2.88 -10.14
N ALA A 329 23.25 2.20 -10.15
CA ALA A 329 24.31 2.38 -11.14
C ALA A 329 23.82 2.20 -12.60
N ARG A 330 22.88 1.27 -12.83
CA ARG A 330 22.27 1.08 -14.16
C ARG A 330 21.39 2.25 -14.61
N LYS A 331 20.68 2.90 -13.69
CA LYS A 331 19.90 4.11 -13.98
C LYS A 331 20.82 5.31 -14.24
N ASP A 332 21.95 5.31 -13.56
CA ASP A 332 22.93 6.38 -13.52
C ASP A 332 23.91 6.34 -14.72
N SER A 333 23.92 5.28 -15.54
CA SER A 333 24.73 5.21 -16.78
C SER A 333 24.45 6.34 -17.80
N LYS A 334 23.39 7.15 -17.62
CA LYS A 334 23.13 8.37 -18.39
C LYS A 334 23.66 9.67 -17.73
N MET A 335 24.10 9.63 -16.46
CA MET A 335 24.50 10.80 -15.64
C MET A 335 25.87 10.63 -14.95
N VAL A 336 26.41 9.41 -14.86
CA VAL A 336 27.68 9.02 -14.19
C VAL A 336 28.93 9.59 -14.84
N GLY A 337 28.87 10.08 -16.08
CA GLY A 337 30.02 10.74 -16.70
C GLY A 337 30.54 11.97 -15.94
N SER A 338 29.76 12.54 -15.02
CA SER A 338 30.11 13.80 -14.33
C SER A 338 30.39 13.69 -12.82
N ILE A 339 30.15 12.55 -12.15
CA ILE A 339 30.28 12.42 -10.68
C ILE A 339 31.51 11.60 -10.26
N VAL A 340 32.16 10.92 -11.21
CA VAL A 340 33.33 10.04 -10.96
C VAL A 340 34.62 10.81 -10.62
N SER A 341 34.59 12.12 -10.43
CA SER A 341 35.79 12.88 -10.03
C SER A 341 36.10 12.82 -8.52
N ASP A 342 35.13 12.50 -7.65
CA ASP A 342 35.25 12.85 -6.22
C ASP A 342 35.20 11.67 -5.22
N LEU A 343 35.15 10.42 -5.69
CA LEU A 343 35.26 9.24 -4.80
C LEU A 343 36.26 8.25 -5.39
N GLU A 344 37.33 7.98 -4.63
CA GLU A 344 38.51 7.19 -4.97
C GLU A 344 38.18 5.84 -5.65
N VAL A 345 38.11 5.87 -6.98
CA VAL A 345 37.94 4.69 -7.85
C VAL A 345 39.09 3.69 -7.66
N GLU A 346 40.28 4.14 -7.26
CA GLU A 346 41.43 3.27 -6.97
C GLU A 346 41.22 2.38 -5.75
N ALA A 347 40.52 2.86 -4.71
CA ALA A 347 40.26 2.06 -3.52
C ALA A 347 39.32 0.87 -3.82
N LEU A 348 38.27 1.11 -4.61
CA LEU A 348 37.34 0.08 -5.07
C LEU A 348 37.99 -0.88 -6.09
N ALA A 349 38.80 -0.37 -7.01
CA ALA A 349 39.53 -1.21 -7.96
C ALA A 349 40.50 -2.16 -7.25
N ASN A 350 41.18 -1.71 -6.19
CA ASN A 350 42.09 -2.52 -5.40
C ASN A 350 41.36 -3.59 -4.57
N VAL A 351 40.18 -3.30 -4.04
CA VAL A 351 39.35 -4.30 -3.33
C VAL A 351 38.84 -5.38 -4.30
N VAL A 352 38.37 -4.97 -5.48
CA VAL A 352 37.91 -5.92 -6.50
C VAL A 352 39.06 -6.76 -7.06
N ALA A 353 40.26 -6.19 -7.19
CA ALA A 353 41.45 -6.93 -7.60
C ALA A 353 41.87 -7.98 -6.55
N LYS A 354 41.81 -7.64 -5.25
CA LYS A 354 42.08 -8.60 -4.17
C LYS A 354 41.08 -9.75 -4.12
N LEU A 355 39.79 -9.47 -4.32
CA LEU A 355 38.74 -10.50 -4.36
C LEU A 355 38.89 -11.45 -5.56
N LYS A 356 39.41 -10.97 -6.70
CA LYS A 356 39.71 -11.81 -7.87
C LYS A 356 40.95 -12.68 -7.73
N ILE A 357 41.86 -12.34 -6.82
CA ILE A 357 43.06 -13.15 -6.55
C ILE A 357 42.69 -14.33 -5.64
N GLU A 358 41.82 -14.14 -4.65
CA GLU A 358 41.36 -15.21 -3.76
C GLU A 358 40.49 -16.29 -4.43
N GLU A 359 39.77 -15.96 -5.52
CA GLU A 359 39.04 -16.97 -6.31
C GLU A 359 39.98 -17.84 -7.14
N LYS A 360 41.08 -17.29 -7.67
CA LYS A 360 42.05 -18.05 -8.48
C LYS A 360 42.91 -19.02 -7.67
N ASP A 361 43.21 -18.68 -6.42
CA ASP A 361 44.00 -19.56 -5.55
C ASP A 361 43.18 -20.75 -5.01
N LYS A 362 41.85 -20.74 -5.15
CA LYS A 362 40.97 -21.86 -4.78
C LYS A 362 40.68 -22.83 -5.93
N GLU A 363 40.65 -22.36 -7.17
CA GLU A 363 40.48 -23.24 -8.36
C GLU A 363 41.75 -24.05 -8.67
N GLY A 364 42.95 -23.59 -8.27
CA GLY A 364 44.21 -24.30 -8.51
C GLY A 364 44.47 -25.53 -7.62
N ASP A 365 43.76 -25.67 -6.49
CA ASP A 365 43.97 -26.77 -5.54
C ASP A 365 42.97 -27.93 -5.71
N GLU A 366 41.86 -27.74 -6.44
CA GLU A 366 40.91 -28.82 -6.77
C GLU A 366 41.28 -29.57 -8.07
N GLU A 367 41.86 -28.91 -9.08
CA GLU A 367 42.30 -29.58 -10.32
C GLU A 367 43.54 -30.48 -10.15
N ALA A 368 44.27 -30.38 -9.03
CA ALA A 368 45.44 -31.22 -8.76
C ALA A 368 45.12 -32.56 -8.07
N LYS A 369 43.86 -32.84 -7.71
CA LYS A 369 43.47 -34.09 -7.02
C LYS A 369 42.72 -35.11 -7.90
N ASP A 370 42.37 -34.75 -9.13
CA ASP A 370 41.61 -35.63 -10.04
C ASP A 370 42.46 -36.26 -11.17
N MET A 371 43.80 -36.17 -11.11
CA MET A 371 44.72 -36.77 -12.11
C MET A 371 45.66 -37.86 -11.56
N GLU A 372 45.32 -38.55 -10.47
CA GLU A 372 46.17 -39.65 -9.96
C GLU A 372 45.40 -40.91 -9.52
N ASN A 373 44.36 -41.31 -10.27
CA ASN A 373 43.68 -42.59 -9.96
C ASN A 373 43.00 -43.30 -11.16
N ASP A 374 43.67 -43.35 -12.32
CA ASP A 374 43.25 -44.23 -13.43
C ASP A 374 44.46 -44.98 -14.01
N HIS A 375 44.95 -45.95 -13.24
CA HIS A 375 45.67 -47.11 -13.76
C HIS A 375 45.61 -48.22 -12.72
N ASP A 376 44.60 -49.10 -12.84
CA ASP A 376 44.70 -50.55 -12.58
C ASP A 376 43.29 -51.18 -12.51
N LEU A 377 42.78 -51.62 -13.66
CA LEU A 377 41.70 -52.59 -13.78
C LEU A 377 42.12 -53.66 -14.78
N MET A 378 42.71 -54.75 -14.28
CA MET A 378 42.63 -56.08 -14.91
C MET A 378 42.50 -57.16 -13.82
N ASP A 379 41.59 -58.09 -14.13
CA ASP A 379 41.46 -59.45 -13.60
C ASP A 379 41.04 -59.62 -12.13
N ASP A 380 39.75 -59.94 -11.92
CA ASP A 380 39.36 -61.35 -11.82
C ASP A 380 37.84 -61.47 -11.62
N ALA A 381 37.21 -62.17 -12.55
CA ALA A 381 35.89 -62.74 -12.39
C ALA A 381 36.08 -64.18 -11.92
N ASP A 382 35.66 -64.50 -10.70
CA ASP A 382 35.29 -65.86 -10.33
C ASP A 382 34.45 -65.92 -9.05
N GLU A 383 33.49 -66.86 -9.10
CA GLU A 383 32.69 -67.47 -8.01
C GLU A 383 31.32 -66.86 -7.61
N LEU A 384 30.30 -67.52 -8.19
CA LEU A 384 28.93 -67.85 -7.75
C LEU A 384 27.75 -66.94 -8.11
#